data_AF-A0A4Z1AJA6-F1
#
_entry.id   AF-A0A4Z1AJA6-F1
#
_cell.length_a   1.000
_cell.length_b   1.000
_cell.length_c   1.000
_cell.angle_alpha   90.00
_cell.angle_beta   90.00
_cell.angle_gamma   90.00
#
_symmetry.space_group_name_H-M   'P 1'
#
loop_
_entity.id
_entity.type
_entity.pdbx_description
1 polymer ?
#
loop_
_entity_poly.entity_id
_entity_poly.type
_entity_poly.pdbx_seq_one_letter_code
_entity_poly.pdbx_strand_id
1 'polypeptide(L)'
;MILFNHIWIVFIIVTVFNALVLKFRSQKYIKAKPELEPGYDKLVKGIIFYGNIPWVIVGIGNLSQYTTGLFDYLYLNTFNPFIIIFYISILVIWLLAFYWIYFKQGAEFLIEHPGLIRVRDGGISGEITAKKIKIFVGLILFSNMIMVLFLLYQINIAKLIR
;
A
#
# COMPACT_ATOMS: atom_id res chain seq x y z
N MET A 1 -13.32 -14.20 -20.47
CA MET A 1 -13.28 -14.50 -19.02
C MET A 1 -11.88 -14.93 -18.51
N ILE A 2 -10.77 -14.60 -19.21
CA ILE A 2 -9.39 -14.97 -18.79
C ILE A 2 -8.59 -13.73 -18.28
N LEU A 3 -8.97 -12.53 -18.73
CA LEU A 3 -8.25 -11.28 -18.43
C LEU A 3 -8.30 -10.91 -16.93
N PHE A 4 -9.45 -11.13 -16.26
CA PHE A 4 -9.62 -10.79 -14.85
C PHE A 4 -8.86 -11.73 -13.89
N ASN A 5 -8.54 -12.95 -14.33
CA ASN A 5 -7.81 -13.92 -13.52
C ASN A 5 -6.33 -13.53 -13.34
N HIS A 6 -5.82 -12.63 -14.19
CA HIS A 6 -4.41 -12.23 -14.24
C HIS A 6 -4.20 -10.74 -13.91
N ILE A 7 -5.23 -10.04 -13.43
CA ILE A 7 -5.15 -8.61 -13.14
C ILE A 7 -4.11 -8.28 -12.06
N TRP A 8 -3.82 -9.22 -11.17
CA TRP A 8 -2.74 -9.11 -10.17
C TRP A 8 -1.37 -8.87 -10.81
N ILE A 9 -1.11 -9.40 -12.02
CA ILE A 9 0.14 -9.15 -12.77
C ILE A 9 0.25 -7.67 -13.12
N VAL A 10 -0.86 -7.05 -13.55
CA VAL A 10 -0.88 -5.61 -13.88
C VAL A 10 -0.53 -4.78 -12.64
N PHE A 11 -1.09 -5.12 -11.48
CA PHE A 11 -0.75 -4.42 -10.23
C PHE A 11 0.71 -4.62 -9.80
N ILE A 12 1.29 -5.80 -10.02
CA ILE A 12 2.72 -6.03 -9.79
C ILE A 12 3.56 -5.16 -10.72
N ILE A 13 3.23 -5.15 -12.03
CA ILE A 13 3.93 -4.32 -13.03
C ILE A 13 3.85 -2.85 -12.64
N VAL A 14 2.68 -2.35 -12.25
CA VAL A 14 2.49 -0.95 -11.82
C VAL A 14 3.32 -0.64 -10.57
N THR A 15 3.35 -1.53 -9.59
CA THR A 15 4.17 -1.38 -8.36
C THR A 15 5.65 -1.29 -8.71
N VAL A 16 6.16 -2.21 -9.53
CA VAL A 16 7.55 -2.22 -9.97
C VAL A 16 7.88 -0.98 -10.79
N PHE A 17 7.02 -0.60 -11.74
CA PHE A 17 7.19 0.60 -12.55
C PHE A 17 7.26 1.86 -11.68
N ASN A 18 6.37 2.00 -10.69
CA ASN A 18 6.40 3.12 -9.75
C ASN A 18 7.70 3.18 -8.93
N ALA A 19 8.19 2.02 -8.48
CA ALA A 19 9.46 1.93 -7.75
C ALA A 19 10.66 2.30 -8.64
N LEU A 20 10.66 1.88 -9.91
CA LEU A 20 11.71 2.23 -10.88
C LEU A 20 11.66 3.72 -11.25
N VAL A 21 10.46 4.26 -11.45
CA VAL A 21 10.27 5.70 -11.68
C VAL A 21 10.77 6.52 -10.50
N LEU A 22 10.52 6.06 -9.27
CA LEU A 22 11.09 6.68 -8.07
C LEU A 22 12.62 6.59 -8.08
N LYS A 23 13.19 5.41 -8.33
CA LYS A 23 14.64 5.19 -8.40
C LYS A 23 15.31 6.10 -9.45
N PHE A 24 14.68 6.27 -10.60
CA PHE A 24 15.18 7.14 -11.65
C PHE A 24 15.11 8.61 -11.22
N ARG A 25 14.00 9.03 -10.63
CA ARG A 25 13.81 10.42 -10.17
C ARG A 25 14.70 10.79 -8.99
N SER A 26 15.06 9.83 -8.14
CA SER A 26 15.93 10.08 -6.98
C SER A 26 17.37 10.38 -7.37
N GLN A 27 17.83 9.96 -8.55
CA GLN A 27 19.20 10.16 -9.03
C GLN A 27 19.64 11.63 -9.01
N LYS A 28 18.74 12.57 -9.32
CA LYS A 28 19.08 14.00 -9.26
C LYS A 28 19.38 14.49 -7.84
N TYR A 29 18.73 13.91 -6.84
CA TYR A 29 18.95 14.25 -5.43
C TYR A 29 20.18 13.53 -4.89
N ILE A 30 20.40 12.27 -5.28
CA ILE A 30 21.60 11.50 -4.93
C ILE A 30 22.87 12.15 -5.49
N LYS A 31 22.84 12.63 -6.74
CA LYS A 31 23.98 13.36 -7.32
C LYS A 31 24.34 14.63 -6.54
N ALA A 32 23.34 15.31 -5.99
CA ALA A 32 23.56 16.51 -5.17
C ALA A 32 23.98 16.17 -3.72
N LYS A 33 23.51 15.04 -3.20
CA LYS A 33 23.71 14.56 -1.83
C LYS A 33 23.86 13.03 -1.84
N PRO A 34 25.09 12.50 -2.07
CA PRO A 34 25.34 11.06 -2.19
C PRO A 34 24.89 10.25 -0.97
N GLU A 35 24.88 10.85 0.21
CA GLU A 35 24.44 10.25 1.47
C GLU A 35 22.97 9.77 1.48
N LEU A 36 22.14 10.26 0.54
CA LEU A 36 20.73 9.86 0.43
C LEU A 36 20.53 8.52 -0.29
N GLU A 37 21.55 8.01 -1.00
CA GLU A 37 21.44 6.79 -1.82
C GLU A 37 20.95 5.57 -1.02
N PRO A 38 21.51 5.25 0.16
CA PRO A 38 21.06 4.08 0.92
C PRO A 38 19.59 4.17 1.34
N GLY A 39 19.12 5.38 1.64
CA GLY A 39 17.73 5.62 2.01
C GLY A 39 16.77 5.39 0.84
N TYR A 40 17.08 5.94 -0.34
CA TYR A 40 16.28 5.68 -1.55
C TYR A 40 16.28 4.21 -1.95
N ASP A 41 17.43 3.53 -1.88
CA ASP A 41 17.51 2.11 -2.20
C ASP A 41 16.68 1.26 -1.25
N LYS A 42 16.71 1.57 0.05
CA LYS A 42 15.86 0.91 1.05
C LYS A 42 14.37 1.11 0.75
N LEU A 43 13.96 2.32 0.37
CA LEU A 43 12.57 2.62 -0.01
C LEU A 43 12.14 1.88 -1.27
N VAL A 44 12.94 1.91 -2.32
CA VAL A 44 12.64 1.23 -3.59
C VAL A 44 12.47 -0.27 -3.34
N LYS A 45 13.39 -0.89 -2.60
CA LYS A 45 13.29 -2.30 -2.19
C LYS A 45 12.04 -2.56 -1.34
N GLY A 46 11.74 -1.68 -0.39
CA GLY A 46 10.56 -1.77 0.46
C GLY A 46 9.25 -1.72 -0.33
N ILE A 47 9.13 -0.79 -1.30
CA ILE A 47 7.95 -0.67 -2.17
C ILE A 47 7.78 -1.94 -3.01
N ILE A 48 8.87 -2.44 -3.61
CA ILE A 48 8.81 -3.66 -4.42
C ILE A 48 8.43 -4.87 -3.56
N PHE A 49 8.99 -4.98 -2.35
CA PHE A 49 8.71 -6.13 -1.49
C PHE A 49 7.31 -6.06 -0.89
N TYR A 50 7.04 -5.06 -0.04
CA TYR A 50 5.77 -4.95 0.68
C TYR A 50 4.60 -4.62 -0.24
N GLY A 51 4.81 -3.78 -1.26
CA GLY A 51 3.75 -3.38 -2.19
C GLY A 51 3.22 -4.51 -3.07
N ASN A 52 3.97 -5.60 -3.23
CA ASN A 52 3.56 -6.75 -4.04
C ASN A 52 2.94 -7.90 -3.24
N ILE A 53 3.07 -7.92 -1.90
CA ILE A 53 2.52 -9.00 -1.06
C ILE A 53 1.01 -9.23 -1.32
N PRO A 54 0.14 -8.20 -1.31
CA PRO A 54 -1.29 -8.42 -1.54
C PRO A 54 -1.58 -9.01 -2.94
N TRP A 55 -0.84 -8.57 -3.95
CA TRP A 55 -1.03 -9.03 -5.34
C TRP A 55 -0.56 -10.47 -5.55
N VAL A 56 0.51 -10.88 -4.86
CA VAL A 56 0.94 -12.28 -4.85
C VAL A 56 -0.13 -13.16 -4.22
N ILE A 57 -0.76 -12.73 -3.12
CA ILE A 57 -1.86 -13.47 -2.49
C ILE A 57 -3.05 -13.61 -3.46
N VAL A 58 -3.42 -12.53 -4.17
CA VAL A 58 -4.44 -12.57 -5.23
C VAL A 58 -4.07 -13.55 -6.34
N GLY A 59 -2.81 -13.53 -6.77
CA GLY A 59 -2.31 -14.44 -7.80
C GLY A 59 -2.40 -15.91 -7.37
N ILE A 60 -1.98 -16.24 -6.15
CA ILE A 60 -2.06 -17.62 -5.65
C ILE A 60 -3.51 -18.06 -5.51
N GLY A 61 -4.40 -17.22 -4.96
CA GLY A 61 -5.83 -17.53 -4.85
C GLY A 61 -6.47 -17.83 -6.20
N ASN A 62 -6.18 -17.01 -7.22
CA ASN A 62 -6.70 -17.19 -8.57
C ASN A 62 -6.14 -18.44 -9.26
N LEU A 63 -4.82 -18.68 -9.17
CA LEU A 63 -4.17 -19.85 -9.77
C LEU A 63 -4.59 -21.16 -9.09
N SER A 64 -4.91 -21.11 -7.80
CA SER A 64 -5.36 -22.25 -7.02
C SER A 64 -6.88 -22.46 -7.09
N GLN A 65 -7.59 -21.68 -7.93
CA GLN A 65 -9.05 -21.74 -8.12
C GLN A 65 -9.88 -21.48 -6.84
N TYR A 66 -9.28 -20.92 -5.79
CA TYR A 66 -10.01 -20.47 -4.61
C TYR A 66 -10.72 -19.15 -4.85
N THR A 67 -10.22 -18.34 -5.79
CA THR A 67 -10.88 -17.11 -6.25
C THR A 67 -10.95 -17.11 -7.77
N THR A 68 -12.01 -16.52 -8.31
CA THR A 68 -12.28 -16.34 -9.74
C THR A 68 -11.75 -15.01 -10.26
N GLY A 69 -11.52 -14.02 -9.38
CA GLY A 69 -10.94 -12.74 -9.76
C GLY A 69 -10.86 -11.75 -8.60
N LEU A 70 -10.45 -10.52 -8.92
CA LEU A 70 -10.25 -9.46 -7.93
C LEU A 70 -11.54 -9.09 -7.17
N PHE A 71 -12.70 -9.19 -7.83
CA PHE A 71 -13.98 -8.83 -7.21
C PHE A 71 -14.37 -9.74 -6.05
N ASP A 72 -13.87 -10.98 -5.99
CA ASP A 72 -14.14 -11.88 -4.88
C ASP A 72 -13.61 -11.31 -3.56
N TYR A 73 -12.50 -10.56 -3.61
CA TYR A 73 -11.91 -9.91 -2.45
C TYR A 73 -12.79 -8.81 -1.87
N LEU A 74 -13.87 -8.37 -2.54
CA LEU A 74 -14.85 -7.44 -1.96
C LEU A 74 -15.86 -8.12 -1.02
N TYR A 75 -15.90 -9.45 -0.98
CA TYR A 75 -16.89 -10.24 -0.26
C TYR A 75 -16.24 -11.06 0.87
N LEU A 76 -16.00 -10.40 2.00
CA LEU A 76 -15.36 -11.03 3.17
C LEU A 76 -16.22 -12.11 3.82
N ASN A 77 -17.54 -12.08 3.60
CA ASN A 77 -18.52 -13.04 4.13
C ASN A 77 -18.42 -14.46 3.53
N THR A 78 -17.62 -14.66 2.49
CA THR A 78 -17.37 -15.98 1.89
C THR A 78 -16.46 -16.86 2.75
N PHE A 79 -15.79 -16.28 3.76
CA PHE A 79 -14.82 -16.97 4.63
C PHE A 79 -13.71 -17.70 3.87
N ASN A 80 -13.42 -17.28 2.63
CA ASN A 80 -12.34 -17.83 1.85
C ASN A 80 -10.99 -17.48 2.51
N PRO A 81 -10.09 -18.46 2.74
CA PRO A 81 -8.82 -18.22 3.42
C PRO A 81 -7.93 -17.21 2.67
N PHE A 82 -7.94 -17.18 1.33
CA PHE A 82 -7.14 -16.24 0.56
C PHE A 82 -7.63 -14.80 0.69
N ILE A 83 -8.95 -14.60 0.79
CA ILE A 83 -9.55 -13.28 1.04
C ILE A 83 -9.15 -12.80 2.44
N ILE A 84 -9.24 -13.67 3.45
CA ILE A 84 -8.85 -13.34 4.82
C ILE A 84 -7.35 -13.00 4.89
N ILE A 85 -6.48 -13.82 4.30
CA ILE A 85 -5.03 -13.59 4.27
C ILE A 85 -4.69 -12.29 3.55
N PHE A 86 -5.40 -11.95 2.46
CA PHE A 86 -5.23 -10.69 1.76
C PHE A 86 -5.50 -9.49 2.69
N TYR A 87 -6.63 -9.47 3.40
CA TYR A 87 -6.95 -8.39 4.33
C TYR A 87 -5.99 -8.32 5.52
N ILE A 88 -5.58 -9.48 6.07
CA ILE A 88 -4.55 -9.53 7.12
C ILE A 88 -3.25 -8.93 6.61
N SER A 89 -2.83 -9.26 5.39
CA SER A 89 -1.58 -8.74 4.81
C SER A 89 -1.62 -7.22 4.67
N ILE A 90 -2.73 -6.66 4.22
CA ILE A 90 -2.96 -5.22 4.11
C ILE A 90 -2.88 -4.57 5.49
N LEU A 91 -3.58 -5.14 6.48
CA LEU A 91 -3.57 -4.63 7.85
C LEU A 91 -2.16 -4.62 8.44
N VAL A 92 -1.40 -5.70 8.27
CA VAL A 92 -0.02 -5.81 8.77
C VAL A 92 0.88 -4.77 8.09
N ILE A 93 0.81 -4.62 6.77
CA ILE A 93 1.58 -3.60 6.03
C ILE A 93 1.26 -2.20 6.56
N TRP A 94 -0.02 -1.89 6.79
CA TRP A 94 -0.45 -0.61 7.34
C TRP A 94 0.04 -0.38 8.77
N LEU A 95 -0.01 -1.38 9.64
CA LEU A 95 0.52 -1.29 11.01
C LEU A 95 2.04 -1.08 11.02
N LEU A 96 2.78 -1.77 10.14
CA LEU A 96 4.21 -1.57 9.98
C LEU A 96 4.53 -0.16 9.45
N ALA A 97 3.78 0.33 8.47
CA ALA A 97 3.93 1.69 7.94
C ALA A 97 3.60 2.73 9.02
N PHE A 98 2.52 2.55 9.78
CA PHE A 98 2.17 3.41 10.91
C PHE A 98 3.28 3.45 11.95
N TYR A 99 3.72 2.27 12.40
CA TYR A 99 4.79 2.15 13.38
C TYR A 99 6.06 2.87 12.90
N TRP A 100 6.42 2.65 11.64
CA TRP A 100 7.60 3.27 11.04
C TRP A 100 7.47 4.81 10.99
N ILE A 101 6.33 5.33 10.53
CA ILE A 101 6.10 6.77 10.33
C ILE A 101 5.98 7.53 11.65
N TYR A 102 5.33 6.95 12.66
CA TYR A 102 5.07 7.63 13.93
C TYR A 102 6.18 7.42 14.96
N PHE A 103 6.80 6.24 14.99
CA PHE A 103 7.71 5.83 16.07
C PHE A 103 9.16 5.54 15.64
N LYS A 104 9.45 5.41 14.34
CA LYS A 104 10.81 5.14 13.82
C LYS A 104 11.30 6.22 12.85
N GLN A 105 10.93 7.46 13.11
CA GLN A 105 11.35 8.63 12.34
C GLN A 105 11.02 8.56 10.82
N GLY A 106 10.03 7.73 10.44
CA GLY A 106 9.68 7.56 9.03
C GLY A 106 9.14 8.83 8.39
N ALA A 107 8.42 9.67 9.15
CA ALA A 107 7.95 10.95 8.64
C ALA A 107 9.10 11.91 8.34
N GLU A 108 10.07 11.99 9.25
CA GLU A 108 11.27 12.81 9.14
C GLU A 108 12.14 12.33 7.96
N PHE A 109 12.33 11.01 7.86
CA PHE A 109 13.01 10.38 6.74
C PHE A 109 12.35 10.72 5.38
N LEU A 110 11.02 10.74 5.29
CA LEU A 110 10.31 11.11 4.05
C LEU A 110 10.52 12.58 3.64
N ILE A 111 10.79 13.48 4.60
CA ILE A 111 11.09 14.89 4.32
C ILE A 111 12.52 15.03 3.78
N GLU A 112 13.45 14.29 4.37
CA GLU A 112 14.86 14.28 3.97
C GLU A 112 15.07 13.67 2.58
N HIS A 113 14.09 12.94 2.05
CA HIS A 113 14.12 12.27 0.75
C HIS A 113 13.13 12.91 -0.25
N PRO A 114 13.47 14.07 -0.83
CA PRO A 114 12.59 14.81 -1.72
C PRO A 114 12.19 14.02 -2.97
N GLY A 115 10.97 14.28 -3.47
CA GLY A 115 10.43 13.60 -4.67
C GLY A 115 9.63 12.33 -4.37
N LEU A 116 9.61 11.86 -3.12
CA LEU A 116 8.69 10.81 -2.65
C LEU A 116 7.26 11.33 -2.49
N ILE A 117 7.11 12.52 -1.90
CA ILE A 117 5.82 13.17 -1.72
C ILE A 117 5.74 14.31 -2.72
N ARG A 118 4.79 14.20 -3.66
CA ARG A 118 4.45 15.28 -4.58
C ARG A 118 3.24 16.01 -4.04
N VAL A 119 3.47 17.13 -3.35
CA VAL A 119 2.42 18.12 -3.18
C VAL A 119 2.39 18.91 -4.49
N ARG A 120 1.33 18.76 -5.29
CA ARG A 120 1.06 19.73 -6.36
C ARG A 120 0.78 21.04 -5.64
N ASP A 121 1.47 22.12 -6.03
CA ASP A 121 1.28 23.49 -5.54
C ASP A 121 -0.11 24.05 -5.94
N GLY A 122 -1.19 23.36 -5.57
CA GLY A 122 -2.56 23.83 -5.63
C GLY A 122 -2.85 24.66 -4.39
N GLY A 123 -2.25 25.85 -4.31
CA GLY A 123 -2.69 26.94 -3.42
C GLY A 123 -2.32 26.87 -1.93
N ILE A 124 -1.69 25.79 -1.43
CA ILE A 124 -1.19 25.75 -0.05
C ILE A 124 0.34 25.63 -0.08
N SER A 125 0.99 26.76 -0.36
CA SER A 125 2.45 26.92 -0.32
C SER A 125 2.95 26.88 1.12
N GLY A 126 3.17 25.68 1.66
CA GLY A 126 3.84 25.53 2.94
C GLY A 126 4.69 24.27 2.95
N GLU A 127 5.91 24.38 3.49
CA GLU A 127 6.87 23.28 3.61
C GLU A 127 6.19 21.99 4.12
N ILE A 128 6.59 20.85 3.55
CA ILE A 128 6.13 19.53 3.97
C ILE A 128 6.76 19.26 5.34
N THR A 129 5.93 19.17 6.38
CA THR A 129 6.38 18.89 7.75
C THR A 129 6.03 17.47 8.17
N ALA A 130 6.75 16.94 9.16
CA ALA A 130 6.51 15.59 9.69
C ALA A 130 5.09 15.47 10.25
N LYS A 131 4.56 16.56 10.82
CA LYS A 131 3.17 16.65 11.29
C LYS A 131 2.17 16.45 10.15
N LYS A 132 2.37 17.09 8.99
CA LYS A 132 1.48 16.91 7.82
C LYS A 132 1.52 15.46 7.31
N ILE A 133 2.71 14.85 7.24
CA ILE A 133 2.87 13.44 6.83
C ILE A 133 2.14 12.51 7.80
N LYS A 134 2.36 12.67 9.11
CA LYS A 134 1.69 11.88 10.14
C LYS A 134 0.17 12.03 10.02
N ILE A 135 -0.36 13.26 9.92
CA ILE A 135 -1.81 13.49 9.74
C ILE A 135 -2.34 12.79 8.48
N PHE A 136 -1.67 12.95 7.33
CA PHE A 136 -2.10 12.33 6.07
C PHE A 136 -2.16 10.80 6.18
N VAL A 137 -1.13 10.18 6.74
CA VAL A 137 -1.07 8.74 6.98
C VAL A 137 -2.15 8.30 7.97
N GLY A 138 -2.37 9.08 9.04
CA GLY A 138 -3.45 8.84 9.99
C GLY A 138 -4.83 8.85 9.34
N LEU A 139 -5.09 9.77 8.40
CA LEU A 139 -6.35 9.82 7.64
C LEU A 139 -6.52 8.59 6.74
N ILE A 140 -5.45 8.13 6.09
CA ILE A 140 -5.48 6.90 5.29
C ILE A 140 -5.75 5.68 6.17
N LEU A 141 -5.15 5.60 7.35
CA LEU A 141 -5.42 4.49 8.28
C LEU A 141 -6.87 4.52 8.76
N PHE A 142 -7.37 5.71 9.10
CA PHE A 142 -8.75 5.88 9.51
C PHE A 142 -9.74 5.46 8.41
N SER A 143 -9.50 5.85 7.16
CA SER A 143 -10.35 5.42 6.03
C SER A 143 -10.30 3.90 5.81
N ASN A 144 -9.12 3.29 5.95
CA ASN A 144 -8.98 1.84 5.89
C ASN A 144 -9.72 1.13 7.04
N MET A 145 -9.72 1.70 8.25
CA MET A 145 -10.50 1.16 9.37
C MET A 145 -12.00 1.19 9.07
N ILE A 146 -12.51 2.28 8.49
CA ILE A 146 -13.92 2.36 8.05
C ILE A 146 -14.25 1.26 7.05
N MET A 147 -13.36 1.03 6.06
CA MET A 147 -13.53 -0.04 5.08
C MET A 147 -13.57 -1.43 5.73
N VAL A 148 -12.65 -1.71 6.67
CA VAL A 148 -12.64 -2.98 7.41
C VAL A 148 -13.94 -3.16 8.22
N LEU A 149 -14.41 -2.10 8.90
CA LEU A 149 -15.68 -2.15 9.64
C LEU A 149 -16.86 -2.42 8.73
N PHE A 150 -16.90 -1.80 7.54
CA PHE A 150 -17.93 -2.07 6.53
C PHE A 150 -17.91 -3.54 6.07
N LEU A 151 -16.73 -4.11 5.84
CA LEU A 151 -16.59 -5.52 5.46
C LEU A 151 -17.01 -6.47 6.59
N LEU A 152 -16.67 -6.16 7.84
CA LEU A 152 -17.12 -6.94 9.01
C LEU A 152 -18.64 -6.84 9.20
N TYR A 153 -19.23 -5.69 8.91
CA TYR A 153 -20.68 -5.51 8.95
C TYR A 153 -21.40 -6.44 7.95
N GLN A 154 -20.85 -6.67 6.76
CA GLN A 154 -21.39 -7.64 5.80
C GLN A 154 -21.46 -9.06 6.38
N ILE A 155 -20.47 -9.45 7.20
CA ILE A 155 -20.48 -10.77 7.89
C ILE A 155 -21.67 -10.87 8.83
N ASN A 156 -21.96 -9.82 9.60
CA ASN A 156 -23.06 -9.81 10.55
C ASN A 156 -24.43 -9.88 9.84
N ILE A 157 -24.62 -9.12 8.75
CA ILE A 157 -25.84 -9.24 7.92
C ILE A 157 -25.99 -10.66 7.38
N ALA A 158 -24.93 -11.25 6.85
CA ALA A 158 -24.99 -12.61 6.28
C ALA A 158 -25.39 -13.67 7.32
N LYS A 159 -25.07 -13.45 8.61
CA LYS A 159 -25.53 -14.30 9.72
C LYS A 159 -26.99 -14.09 10.10
N LEU A 160 -27.56 -12.91 9.86
CA LEU A 160 -28.95 -12.55 10.19
C LEU A 160 -29.98 -13.05 9.15
N ILE A 161 -29.54 -13.32 7.91
CA ILE A 161 -30.40 -13.76 6.80
C ILE A 161 -30.35 -15.30 6.62
N ARG A 162 -29.50 -16.01 7.38
CA ARG A 162 -29.47 -17.49 7.46
C ARG A 162 -30.27 -17.97 8.66
#